data_AF-M0NIR9-F1
#
_entry.id   AF-M0NIR9-F1
#
_cell.length_a   1.000
_cell.length_b   1.000
_cell.length_c   1.000
_cell.angle_alpha   90.00
_cell.angle_beta   90.00
_cell.angle_gamma   90.00
#
_symmetry.space_group_name_H-M   'P 1'
#
loop_
_entity.id
_entity.type
_entity.pdbx_description
1 polymer ?
#
loop_
_entity_poly.entity_id
_entity_poly.type
_entity_poly.pdbx_seq_one_letter_code
_entity_poly.pdbx_strand_id
1 'polypeptide(L)'
;MSHSERGQSEVIGVVLLLAITIGAVGVTVATGSAALGLVTDEARSASVENGMSQLSSQSSLVALGETDARQFDLGSVDGGELRLDESAGRVEVRIENETETTTTYNGSIGTLEYVGDRRTVAMQGGGVWATEGGRGRMISPPEYHYRGETLTFPIVRLTGTESSPASGTGVVRRTEGGPDGVTETENPLRNGTVVVEVQSEYYEGWYDFFTQRADGTVTKDDANRTTTARLVVPEEVSFDRTLAVSKTDGYSHSGKKENELSEGDYVEGERFPSPESLIADQIAAAEGDNDNGTESCVVASGFDGCETTGSGAVGSGVYYFGGDADVTGDLTFNTTDGDVVVAVDGDFDIGENDVTVEDGTNNVTYYINGSLDMQGDPTVSVDSASRNVFYVNEGFLDGSGGDGSPTLEGVVYAPNADVETNGNPTLRGAFITNSLSTKGNAKVEYDESLKGQEIRITGGSGQNPITYLHVSENVVEVDFDR
;
A
#
# COMPACT_ATOMS: atom_id res chain seq x y z
N MET A 1 -89.17 51.92 11.26
CA MET A 1 -89.25 50.58 11.89
C MET A 1 -87.94 49.87 11.64
N SER A 2 -87.33 49.34 12.70
CA SER A 2 -86.02 48.69 12.68
C SER A 2 -86.09 47.23 12.19
N HIS A 3 -84.91 46.77 11.77
CA HIS A 3 -84.39 45.40 11.78
C HIS A 3 -84.98 44.32 10.87
N SER A 4 -84.18 43.85 9.90
CA SER A 4 -83.42 42.60 10.08
C SER A 4 -82.37 42.39 8.96
N GLU A 5 -81.19 42.99 9.11
CA GLU A 5 -79.95 42.53 8.45
C GLU A 5 -78.91 42.29 9.55
N ARG A 6 -79.14 41.27 10.38
CA ARG A 6 -78.15 40.82 11.39
C ARG A 6 -77.88 39.32 11.40
N GLY A 7 -78.60 38.54 10.59
CA GLY A 7 -78.44 37.07 10.53
C GLY A 7 -77.44 36.56 9.49
N GLN A 8 -76.92 37.39 8.58
CA GLN A 8 -76.02 36.91 7.51
C GLN A 8 -74.53 36.95 7.86
N SER A 9 -74.08 37.93 8.66
CA SER A 9 -72.66 38.07 9.00
C SER A 9 -72.15 36.93 9.91
N GLU A 10 -73.02 36.38 10.76
CA GLU A 10 -72.71 35.23 11.60
C GLU A 10 -72.59 33.95 10.77
N VAL A 11 -73.49 33.75 9.79
CA VAL A 11 -73.44 32.59 8.87
C VAL A 11 -72.22 32.66 7.96
N ILE A 12 -71.89 33.84 7.41
CA ILE A 12 -70.68 34.02 6.60
C ILE A 12 -69.42 33.79 7.44
N GLY A 13 -69.37 34.29 8.68
CA GLY A 13 -68.26 34.05 9.60
C GLY A 13 -68.03 32.57 9.90
N VAL A 14 -69.11 31.81 10.15
CA VAL A 14 -69.04 30.36 10.40
C VAL A 14 -68.60 29.60 9.15
N VAL A 15 -69.11 29.94 7.97
CA VAL A 15 -68.71 29.30 6.70
C VAL A 15 -67.24 29.56 6.39
N LEU A 16 -66.74 30.77 6.66
CA LEU A 16 -65.37 31.17 6.38
C LEU A 16 -64.39 30.52 7.37
N LEU A 17 -64.76 30.42 8.65
CA LEU A 17 -64.02 29.62 9.64
C LEU A 17 -63.97 28.14 9.24
N LEU A 18 -65.09 27.57 8.81
CA LEU A 18 -65.15 26.18 8.35
C LEU A 18 -64.23 25.96 7.15
N ALA A 19 -64.27 26.85 6.16
CA ALA A 19 -63.41 26.78 4.97
C ALA A 19 -61.91 26.88 5.33
N ILE A 20 -61.54 27.78 6.24
CA ILE A 20 -60.16 27.91 6.73
C ILE A 20 -59.75 26.66 7.52
N THR A 21 -60.60 26.11 8.38
CA THR A 21 -60.28 24.89 9.14
C THR A 21 -60.11 23.67 8.24
N ILE A 22 -60.99 23.51 7.24
CA ILE A 22 -60.89 22.42 6.26
C ILE A 22 -59.64 22.60 5.41
N GLY A 23 -59.33 23.84 5.01
CA GLY A 23 -58.10 24.17 4.29
C GLY A 23 -56.84 23.85 5.11
N ALA A 24 -56.82 24.27 6.38
CA ALA A 24 -55.70 24.04 7.29
C ALA A 24 -55.49 22.54 7.55
N VAL A 25 -56.56 21.79 7.85
CA VAL A 25 -56.50 20.34 8.03
C VAL A 25 -56.05 19.65 6.74
N GLY A 26 -56.56 20.07 5.58
CA GLY A 26 -56.17 19.52 4.29
C GLY A 26 -54.68 19.70 3.99
N VAL A 27 -54.15 20.90 4.25
CA VAL A 27 -52.71 21.19 4.11
C VAL A 27 -51.89 20.34 5.08
N THR A 28 -52.28 20.27 6.37
CA THR A 28 -51.57 19.47 7.37
C THR A 28 -51.54 17.99 7.02
N VAL A 29 -52.66 17.41 6.55
CA VAL A 29 -52.73 16.01 6.14
C VAL A 29 -51.84 15.75 4.93
N ALA A 30 -51.87 16.62 3.91
CA ALA A 30 -51.03 16.47 2.72
C ALA A 30 -49.52 16.55 3.03
N THR A 31 -49.11 17.48 3.89
CA THR A 31 -47.72 17.58 4.34
C THR A 31 -47.34 16.40 5.24
N GLY A 32 -48.23 15.96 6.12
CA GLY A 32 -48.03 14.79 6.98
C GLY A 32 -47.86 13.49 6.19
N SER A 33 -48.64 13.28 5.12
CA SER A 33 -48.51 12.10 4.27
C SER A 33 -47.20 12.08 3.48
N ALA A 34 -46.75 13.24 2.97
CA ALA A 34 -45.47 13.34 2.28
C ALA A 34 -44.29 13.08 3.23
N ALA A 35 -44.33 13.64 4.44
CA ALA A 35 -43.31 13.39 5.46
C ALA A 35 -43.29 11.93 5.93
N LEU A 36 -44.46 11.30 6.10
CA LEU A 36 -44.56 9.90 6.49
C LEU A 36 -44.02 8.95 5.41
N GLY A 37 -44.25 9.26 4.12
CA GLY A 37 -43.67 8.50 3.00
C GLY A 37 -42.15 8.46 3.09
N LEU A 38 -41.51 9.63 3.22
CA LEU A 38 -40.04 9.75 3.33
C LEU A 38 -39.46 8.97 4.52
N VAL A 39 -40.14 8.98 5.67
CA VAL A 39 -39.72 8.21 6.86
C VAL A 39 -39.91 6.70 6.65
N THR A 40 -40.96 6.31 5.95
CA THR A 40 -41.23 4.89 5.65
C THR A 40 -40.19 4.33 4.69
N ASP A 41 -39.79 5.10 3.69
CA ASP A 41 -38.77 4.68 2.71
C ASP A 41 -37.39 4.56 3.35
N GLU A 42 -37.00 5.51 4.21
CA GLU A 42 -35.75 5.44 4.99
C GLU A 42 -35.72 4.20 5.90
N ALA A 43 -36.82 3.94 6.61
CA ALA A 43 -36.93 2.79 7.50
C ALA A 43 -36.85 1.46 6.74
N ARG A 44 -37.36 1.40 5.50
CA ARG A 44 -37.27 0.21 4.63
C ARG A 44 -35.84 -0.03 4.16
N SER A 45 -35.16 0.98 3.62
CA SER A 45 -33.76 0.86 3.20
C SER A 45 -32.87 0.44 4.38
N ALA A 46 -33.06 1.03 5.56
CA ALA A 46 -32.34 0.63 6.77
C ALA A 46 -32.64 -0.81 7.20
N SER A 47 -33.88 -1.28 7.04
CA SER A 47 -34.24 -2.69 7.31
C SER A 47 -33.49 -3.64 6.36
N VAL A 48 -33.49 -3.33 5.06
CA VAL A 48 -32.79 -4.14 4.05
C VAL A 48 -31.28 -4.14 4.29
N GLU A 49 -30.68 -3.02 4.70
CA GLU A 49 -29.24 -2.98 5.06
C GLU A 49 -28.88 -3.91 6.21
N ASN A 50 -29.70 -3.92 7.26
CA ASN A 50 -29.50 -4.81 8.40
C ASN A 50 -29.68 -6.28 7.96
N GLY A 51 -30.73 -6.56 7.17
CA GLY A 51 -30.99 -7.88 6.62
C GLY A 51 -29.86 -8.39 5.71
N MET A 52 -29.34 -7.53 4.82
CA MET A 52 -28.21 -7.83 3.94
C MET A 52 -26.92 -8.03 4.73
N SER A 53 -26.69 -7.26 5.78
CA SER A 53 -25.52 -7.44 6.67
C SER A 53 -25.61 -8.76 7.43
N GLN A 54 -26.80 -9.13 7.89
CA GLN A 54 -27.03 -10.43 8.51
C GLN A 54 -26.83 -11.56 7.49
N LEU A 55 -27.36 -11.43 6.27
CA LEU A 55 -27.16 -12.40 5.20
C LEU A 55 -25.67 -12.55 4.88
N SER A 56 -24.92 -11.46 4.71
CA SER A 56 -23.47 -11.46 4.52
C SER A 56 -22.73 -12.23 5.61
N SER A 57 -23.06 -11.96 6.88
CA SER A 57 -22.52 -12.69 8.02
C SER A 57 -22.88 -14.19 7.97
N GLN A 58 -24.13 -14.55 7.66
CA GLN A 58 -24.52 -15.96 7.55
C GLN A 58 -23.84 -16.65 6.37
N SER A 59 -23.68 -15.97 5.23
CA SER A 59 -22.98 -16.49 4.06
C SER A 59 -21.51 -16.76 4.37
N SER A 60 -20.84 -15.92 5.17
CA SER A 60 -19.46 -16.17 5.65
C SER A 60 -19.39 -17.44 6.53
N LEU A 61 -20.31 -17.62 7.48
CA LEU A 61 -20.34 -18.83 8.33
C LEU A 61 -20.60 -20.11 7.53
N VAL A 62 -21.48 -20.03 6.53
CA VAL A 62 -21.82 -21.15 5.64
C VAL A 62 -20.65 -21.46 4.68
N ALA A 63 -20.01 -20.44 4.14
CA ALA A 63 -18.81 -20.53 3.31
C ALA A 63 -17.65 -21.24 4.04
N LEU A 64 -17.42 -20.86 5.31
CA LEU A 64 -16.37 -21.45 6.16
C LEU A 64 -16.71 -22.86 6.67
N GLY A 65 -17.88 -23.40 6.33
CA GLY A 65 -18.27 -24.78 6.62
C GLY A 65 -18.76 -25.04 8.05
N GLU A 66 -19.16 -24.01 8.79
CA GLU A 66 -19.72 -24.20 10.14
C GLU A 66 -21.17 -24.71 10.10
N THR A 67 -21.91 -24.49 9.00
CA THR A 67 -23.28 -25.00 8.79
C THR A 67 -23.59 -25.08 7.28
N ASP A 68 -24.34 -26.10 6.85
CA ASP A 68 -24.67 -26.33 5.43
C ASP A 68 -25.70 -25.32 4.85
N ALA A 69 -26.56 -24.76 5.72
CA ALA A 69 -27.62 -23.83 5.32
C ALA A 69 -28.08 -22.92 6.47
N ARG A 70 -28.50 -21.68 6.15
CA ARG A 70 -29.08 -20.73 7.10
C ARG A 70 -30.27 -20.00 6.48
N GLN A 71 -31.28 -19.69 7.29
CA GLN A 71 -32.39 -18.83 6.86
C GLN A 71 -31.98 -17.36 6.97
N PHE A 72 -32.47 -16.53 6.05
CA PHE A 72 -32.32 -15.08 6.10
C PHE A 72 -33.67 -14.38 5.90
N ASP A 73 -33.74 -13.15 6.38
CA ASP A 73 -34.89 -12.26 6.24
C ASP A 73 -34.37 -10.84 5.98
N LEU A 74 -34.65 -10.30 4.80
CA LEU A 74 -34.30 -8.93 4.40
C LEU A 74 -35.35 -7.90 4.86
N GLY A 75 -36.42 -8.35 5.51
CA GLY A 75 -37.58 -7.55 5.86
C GLY A 75 -38.53 -7.33 4.68
N SER A 76 -39.42 -6.35 4.81
CA SER A 76 -40.34 -5.98 3.73
C SER A 76 -39.59 -5.31 2.59
N VAL A 77 -39.51 -6.01 1.46
CA VAL A 77 -38.96 -5.49 0.19
C VAL A 77 -40.02 -4.77 -0.66
N ASP A 78 -41.27 -4.72 -0.17
CA ASP A 78 -42.40 -4.00 -0.76
C ASP A 78 -42.09 -2.49 -0.92
N GLY A 79 -41.74 -2.07 -2.13
CA GLY A 79 -41.34 -0.69 -2.44
C GLY A 79 -40.00 -0.55 -3.16
N GLY A 80 -39.32 -1.66 -3.45
CA GLY A 80 -38.15 -1.70 -4.31
C GLY A 80 -38.09 -2.99 -5.13
N GLU A 81 -37.03 -3.15 -5.90
CA GLU A 81 -36.78 -4.35 -6.72
C GLU A 81 -35.54 -5.09 -6.21
N LEU A 82 -35.67 -6.40 -5.97
CA LEU A 82 -34.53 -7.27 -5.73
C LEU A 82 -34.04 -7.87 -7.05
N ARG A 83 -32.72 -7.86 -7.25
CA ARG A 83 -32.06 -8.43 -8.42
C ARG A 83 -30.81 -9.20 -8.01
N LEU A 84 -30.70 -10.44 -8.46
CA LEU A 84 -29.47 -11.22 -8.37
C LEU A 84 -28.82 -11.29 -9.76
N ASP A 85 -27.57 -10.85 -9.83
CA ASP A 85 -26.74 -10.90 -11.03
C ASP A 85 -25.44 -11.65 -10.74
N GLU A 86 -25.38 -12.91 -11.15
CA GLU A 86 -24.22 -13.78 -10.91
C GLU A 86 -22.97 -13.35 -11.70
N SER A 87 -23.13 -12.54 -12.75
CA SER A 87 -22.04 -12.06 -13.60
C SER A 87 -21.47 -10.72 -13.13
N ALA A 88 -22.20 -10.01 -12.25
CA ALA A 88 -21.82 -8.70 -11.76
C ALA A 88 -20.68 -8.78 -10.73
N GLY A 89 -19.74 -7.84 -10.87
CA GLY A 89 -18.55 -7.78 -10.03
C GLY A 89 -17.52 -8.86 -10.39
N ARG A 90 -16.25 -8.49 -10.44
CA ARG A 90 -15.15 -9.42 -10.72
C ARG A 90 -13.99 -9.15 -9.77
N VAL A 91 -13.39 -10.22 -9.26
CA VAL A 91 -12.15 -10.16 -8.49
C VAL A 91 -11.08 -10.91 -9.25
N GLU A 92 -9.91 -10.29 -9.35
CA GLU A 92 -8.69 -10.92 -9.83
C GLU A 92 -7.61 -10.78 -8.76
N VAL A 93 -6.97 -11.90 -8.42
CA VAL A 93 -5.78 -11.94 -7.58
C VAL A 93 -4.66 -12.53 -8.42
N ARG A 94 -3.56 -11.79 -8.55
CA ARG A 94 -2.41 -12.19 -9.37
C ARG A 94 -1.10 -11.75 -8.74
N ILE A 95 -0.04 -12.47 -9.07
CA ILE A 95 1.33 -12.18 -8.65
C ILE A 95 2.07 -11.67 -9.89
N GLU A 96 2.48 -10.42 -9.86
CA GLU A 96 3.31 -9.78 -10.89
C GLU A 96 4.78 -9.92 -10.53
N ASN A 97 5.53 -10.58 -11.41
CA ASN A 97 6.99 -10.52 -11.47
C ASN A 97 7.39 -9.72 -12.73
N GLU A 98 8.65 -9.31 -12.83
CA GLU A 98 9.14 -8.53 -14.00
C GLU A 98 8.90 -9.24 -15.34
N THR A 99 8.93 -10.57 -15.34
CA THR A 99 8.85 -11.39 -16.57
C THR A 99 7.57 -12.22 -16.69
N GLU A 100 6.80 -12.37 -15.62
CA GLU A 100 5.66 -13.29 -15.55
C GLU A 100 4.54 -12.73 -14.68
N THR A 101 3.30 -13.04 -15.02
CA THR A 101 2.14 -12.78 -14.17
C THR A 101 1.40 -14.09 -13.94
N THR A 102 1.30 -14.50 -12.68
CA THR A 102 0.59 -15.71 -12.28
C THR A 102 -0.75 -15.35 -11.66
N THR A 103 -1.84 -15.79 -12.27
CA THR A 103 -3.20 -15.55 -11.73
C THR A 103 -3.55 -16.60 -10.69
N THR A 104 -3.68 -16.17 -9.43
CA THR A 104 -4.12 -17.01 -8.30
C THR A 104 -5.64 -17.20 -8.32
N TYR A 105 -6.40 -16.15 -8.61
CA TYR A 105 -7.85 -16.21 -8.70
C TYR A 105 -8.36 -15.26 -9.78
N ASN A 106 -9.39 -15.68 -10.51
CA ASN A 106 -10.08 -14.80 -11.44
C ASN A 106 -11.52 -15.24 -11.66
N GLY A 107 -12.48 -14.48 -11.12
CA GLY A 107 -13.88 -14.89 -11.16
C GLY A 107 -14.86 -13.75 -10.91
N SER A 108 -16.09 -13.96 -11.39
CA SER A 108 -17.22 -13.12 -11.02
C SER A 108 -17.67 -13.47 -9.61
N ILE A 109 -17.98 -12.45 -8.81
CA ILE A 109 -18.38 -12.63 -7.40
C ILE A 109 -19.89 -12.56 -7.19
N GLY A 110 -20.64 -12.13 -8.20
CA GLY A 110 -22.09 -11.99 -8.13
C GLY A 110 -22.52 -10.81 -7.24
N THR A 111 -23.70 -10.26 -7.52
CA THR A 111 -24.27 -9.14 -6.77
C THR A 111 -25.75 -9.39 -6.51
N LEU A 112 -26.15 -9.38 -5.24
CA LEU A 112 -27.55 -9.30 -4.84
C LEU A 112 -27.87 -7.85 -4.50
N GLU A 113 -28.76 -7.23 -5.25
CA GLU A 113 -29.06 -5.81 -5.20
C GLU A 113 -30.52 -5.57 -4.84
N TYR A 114 -30.76 -4.60 -3.94
CA TYR A 114 -32.06 -4.02 -3.66
C TYR A 114 -32.07 -2.58 -4.13
N VAL A 115 -32.90 -2.27 -5.12
CA VAL A 115 -33.08 -0.92 -5.67
C VAL A 115 -34.33 -0.30 -5.07
N GLY A 116 -34.14 0.61 -4.11
CA GLY A 116 -35.21 1.46 -3.56
C GLY A 116 -35.26 2.84 -4.23
N ASP A 117 -36.23 3.67 -3.83
CA ASP A 117 -36.47 4.99 -4.45
C ASP A 117 -35.30 6.00 -4.32
N ARG A 118 -34.51 5.89 -3.24
CA ARG A 118 -33.41 6.83 -2.94
C ARG A 118 -32.03 6.19 -2.82
N ARG A 119 -32.01 4.89 -2.58
CA ARG A 119 -30.83 4.18 -2.11
C ARG A 119 -30.85 2.77 -2.64
N THR A 120 -29.71 2.36 -3.16
CA THR A 120 -29.45 0.99 -3.59
C THR A 120 -28.59 0.32 -2.54
N VAL A 121 -28.92 -0.90 -2.15
CA VAL A 121 -28.15 -1.71 -1.21
C VAL A 121 -27.74 -2.99 -1.93
N ALA A 122 -26.45 -3.32 -1.93
CA ALA A 122 -25.95 -4.51 -2.59
C ALA A 122 -25.06 -5.33 -1.68
N MET A 123 -25.23 -6.65 -1.74
CA MET A 123 -24.29 -7.61 -1.21
C MET A 123 -23.42 -8.14 -2.34
N GLN A 124 -22.10 -8.03 -2.18
CA GLN A 124 -21.13 -8.43 -3.20
C GLN A 124 -19.79 -8.79 -2.53
N GLY A 125 -19.19 -9.92 -2.93
CA GLY A 125 -17.85 -10.35 -2.45
C GLY A 125 -17.78 -10.60 -0.94
N GLY A 126 -18.91 -10.86 -0.30
CA GLY A 126 -19.04 -10.98 1.16
C GLY A 126 -19.27 -9.65 1.90
N GLY A 127 -19.08 -8.51 1.24
CA GLY A 127 -19.37 -7.18 1.78
C GLY A 127 -20.79 -6.71 1.49
N VAL A 128 -21.23 -5.67 2.20
CA VAL A 128 -22.48 -4.95 1.94
C VAL A 128 -22.16 -3.50 1.66
N TRP A 129 -22.66 -3.03 0.53
CA TRP A 129 -22.42 -1.72 -0.04
C TRP A 129 -23.75 -1.01 -0.19
N ALA A 130 -23.71 0.32 -0.16
CA ALA A 130 -24.89 1.08 -0.47
C ALA A 130 -24.57 2.37 -1.20
N THR A 131 -25.38 2.70 -2.18
CA THR A 131 -25.19 3.86 -3.04
C THR A 131 -26.32 4.85 -2.83
N GLU A 132 -25.95 6.10 -2.54
CA GLU A 132 -26.89 7.22 -2.36
C GLU A 132 -26.29 8.47 -3.02
N GLY A 133 -27.06 9.14 -3.88
CA GLY A 133 -26.56 10.33 -4.58
C GLY A 133 -25.38 10.07 -5.53
N GLY A 134 -25.19 8.82 -5.97
CA GLY A 134 -24.15 8.43 -6.92
C GLY A 134 -22.79 8.06 -6.30
N ARG A 135 -22.65 8.05 -4.97
CA ARG A 135 -21.46 7.55 -4.27
C ARG A 135 -21.75 6.26 -3.52
N GLY A 136 -20.88 5.27 -3.68
CA GLY A 136 -20.94 4.01 -2.93
C GLY A 136 -20.31 4.15 -1.54
N ARG A 137 -20.92 3.59 -0.51
CA ARG A 137 -20.36 3.49 0.84
C ARG A 137 -20.40 2.05 1.35
N MET A 138 -19.39 1.66 2.12
CA MET A 138 -19.37 0.38 2.83
C MET A 138 -20.34 0.42 4.02
N ILE A 139 -21.16 -0.63 4.16
CA ILE A 139 -22.04 -0.88 5.31
C ILE A 139 -21.50 -2.00 6.17
N SER A 140 -21.14 -3.12 5.53
CA SER A 140 -20.46 -4.25 6.17
C SER A 140 -19.24 -4.62 5.35
N PRO A 141 -18.06 -4.81 5.98
CA PRO A 141 -16.87 -5.18 5.25
C PRO A 141 -16.94 -6.61 4.69
N PRO A 142 -16.31 -6.87 3.55
CA PRO A 142 -15.99 -8.24 3.13
C PRO A 142 -14.88 -8.83 4.02
N GLU A 143 -14.69 -10.13 3.91
CA GLU A 143 -13.60 -10.85 4.58
C GLU A 143 -12.28 -10.56 3.84
N TYR A 144 -11.36 -9.84 4.49
CA TYR A 144 -10.01 -9.58 4.00
C TYR A 144 -9.11 -9.39 5.22
N HIS A 145 -8.20 -10.33 5.43
CA HIS A 145 -7.34 -10.35 6.62
C HIS A 145 -5.90 -10.23 6.20
N TYR A 146 -5.36 -9.03 6.31
CA TYR A 146 -3.93 -8.78 6.21
C TYR A 146 -3.37 -8.57 7.62
N ARG A 147 -2.45 -9.45 8.06
CA ARG A 147 -1.77 -9.36 9.36
C ARG A 147 -0.39 -10.00 9.28
N GLY A 148 0.64 -9.31 9.76
CA GLY A 148 2.00 -9.88 9.87
C GLY A 148 2.45 -10.52 8.56
N GLU A 149 2.30 -9.78 7.45
CA GLU A 149 2.74 -10.20 6.11
C GLU A 149 1.98 -11.40 5.53
N THR A 150 0.85 -11.76 6.14
CA THR A 150 -0.04 -12.80 5.66
C THR A 150 -1.35 -12.18 5.19
N LEU A 151 -1.69 -12.37 3.92
CA LEU A 151 -3.01 -12.07 3.38
C LEU A 151 -3.85 -13.35 3.30
N THR A 152 -4.97 -13.36 4.02
CA THR A 152 -6.03 -14.36 3.85
C THR A 152 -7.26 -13.68 3.25
N PHE A 153 -7.62 -14.10 2.04
CA PHE A 153 -8.73 -13.54 1.28
C PHE A 153 -9.72 -14.64 0.84
N PRO A 154 -10.76 -14.91 1.66
CA PRO A 154 -11.83 -15.81 1.27
C PRO A 154 -12.88 -15.06 0.45
N ILE A 155 -12.89 -15.33 -0.85
CA ILE A 155 -13.77 -14.69 -1.82
C ILE A 155 -15.13 -15.39 -1.79
N VAL A 156 -16.18 -14.64 -1.47
CA VAL A 156 -17.56 -15.16 -1.49
C VAL A 156 -18.20 -14.86 -2.85
N ARG A 157 -18.62 -15.92 -3.54
CA ARG A 157 -19.34 -15.84 -4.81
C ARG A 157 -20.82 -16.17 -4.62
N LEU A 158 -21.69 -15.27 -5.04
CA LEU A 158 -23.14 -15.42 -4.97
C LEU A 158 -23.70 -16.06 -6.25
N THR A 159 -24.52 -17.10 -6.07
CA THR A 159 -25.34 -17.72 -7.12
C THR A 159 -26.79 -17.85 -6.62
N GLY A 160 -27.74 -18.18 -7.48
CA GLY A 160 -29.11 -18.40 -7.04
C GLY A 160 -30.01 -19.05 -8.07
N THR A 161 -31.23 -19.35 -7.62
CA THR A 161 -32.25 -20.04 -8.42
C THR A 161 -33.12 -19.07 -9.22
N GLU A 162 -33.16 -17.79 -8.81
CA GLU A 162 -33.99 -16.74 -9.39
C GLU A 162 -33.19 -15.42 -9.47
N SER A 163 -33.32 -14.71 -10.60
CA SER A 163 -32.63 -13.44 -10.82
C SER A 163 -33.40 -12.21 -10.30
N SER A 164 -34.71 -12.35 -10.07
CA SER A 164 -35.61 -11.26 -9.66
C SER A 164 -36.64 -11.79 -8.66
N PRO A 165 -36.21 -12.06 -7.41
CA PRO A 165 -37.08 -12.65 -6.38
C PRO A 165 -38.14 -11.66 -5.90
N ALA A 166 -39.32 -12.18 -5.58
CA ALA A 166 -40.43 -11.37 -5.05
C ALA A 166 -40.46 -11.32 -3.51
N SER A 167 -39.84 -12.29 -2.83
CA SER A 167 -39.72 -12.34 -1.37
C SER A 167 -38.36 -11.83 -0.89
N GLY A 168 -38.32 -11.23 0.29
CA GLY A 168 -37.09 -10.90 1.02
C GLY A 168 -36.60 -12.03 1.94
N THR A 169 -37.31 -13.16 2.01
CA THR A 169 -36.95 -14.31 2.85
C THR A 169 -36.47 -15.48 2.02
N GLY A 170 -35.60 -16.31 2.60
CA GLY A 170 -35.12 -17.50 1.94
C GLY A 170 -34.08 -18.27 2.74
N VAL A 171 -33.37 -19.16 2.04
CA VAL A 171 -32.28 -19.96 2.58
C VAL A 171 -31.02 -19.70 1.78
N VAL A 172 -29.92 -19.50 2.50
CA VAL A 172 -28.58 -19.47 1.94
C VAL A 172 -27.90 -20.80 2.20
N ARG A 173 -27.29 -21.40 1.18
CA ARG A 173 -26.65 -22.73 1.24
C ARG A 173 -25.24 -22.69 0.70
N ARG A 174 -24.36 -23.51 1.27
CA ARG A 174 -23.06 -23.75 0.66
C ARG A 174 -23.26 -24.65 -0.54
N THR A 175 -22.74 -24.25 -1.68
CA THR A 175 -22.60 -25.15 -2.82
C THR A 175 -21.17 -25.69 -2.78
N GLU A 176 -21.01 -27.01 -2.89
CA GLU A 176 -19.70 -27.61 -3.15
C GLU A 176 -19.26 -27.20 -4.56
N GLY A 177 -18.72 -26.00 -4.70
CA GLY A 177 -17.89 -25.63 -5.84
C GLY A 177 -16.52 -26.25 -5.63
N GLY A 178 -16.04 -27.04 -6.58
CA GLY A 178 -14.62 -27.40 -6.64
C GLY A 178 -13.76 -26.14 -6.76
N PRO A 179 -12.44 -26.21 -6.51
CA PRO A 179 -11.51 -25.08 -6.59
C PRO A 179 -11.28 -24.60 -8.04
N ASP A 180 -12.27 -24.66 -8.91
CA ASP A 180 -12.14 -24.43 -10.35
C ASP A 180 -11.67 -23.00 -10.70
N GLY A 181 -11.72 -22.07 -9.73
CA GLY A 181 -11.25 -20.69 -9.86
C GLY A 181 -9.98 -20.32 -9.10
N VAL A 182 -9.42 -21.21 -8.24
CA VAL A 182 -8.26 -20.88 -7.38
C VAL A 182 -7.07 -21.75 -7.73
N THR A 183 -5.97 -21.12 -8.15
CA THR A 183 -4.68 -21.77 -8.32
C THR A 183 -3.92 -21.73 -7.00
N GLU A 184 -3.47 -22.89 -6.51
CA GLU A 184 -2.65 -22.94 -5.30
C GLU A 184 -1.39 -22.08 -5.48
N THR A 185 -1.09 -21.27 -4.48
CA THR A 185 0.08 -20.40 -4.46
C THR A 185 1.15 -21.02 -3.58
N GLU A 186 2.39 -21.06 -4.07
CA GLU A 186 3.53 -21.49 -3.26
C GLU A 186 3.74 -20.51 -2.10
N ASN A 187 3.85 -21.06 -0.90
CA ASN A 187 4.04 -20.30 0.32
C ASN A 187 5.30 -20.82 1.05
N PRO A 188 6.17 -19.94 1.59
CA PRO A 188 6.14 -18.47 1.45
C PRO A 188 6.39 -18.02 0.01
N LEU A 189 5.84 -16.86 -0.35
CA LEU A 189 6.13 -16.18 -1.61
C LEU A 189 7.62 -15.84 -1.66
N ARG A 190 8.20 -15.86 -2.87
CA ARG A 190 9.65 -15.67 -3.08
C ARG A 190 10.00 -14.27 -3.60
N ASN A 191 9.20 -13.74 -4.51
CA ASN A 191 9.34 -12.42 -5.08
C ASN A 191 8.01 -11.99 -5.72
N GLY A 192 7.96 -10.74 -6.16
CA GLY A 192 6.85 -10.17 -6.93
C GLY A 192 5.93 -9.25 -6.14
N THR A 193 4.90 -8.78 -6.83
CA THR A 193 3.84 -7.94 -6.28
C THR A 193 2.52 -8.69 -6.36
N VAL A 194 1.89 -8.94 -5.21
CA VAL A 194 0.51 -9.43 -5.15
C VAL A 194 -0.43 -8.27 -5.46
N VAL A 195 -1.20 -8.42 -6.53
CA VAL A 195 -2.20 -7.45 -6.98
C VAL A 195 -3.59 -8.03 -6.76
N VAL A 196 -4.40 -7.34 -5.98
CA VAL A 196 -5.82 -7.63 -5.78
C VAL A 196 -6.62 -6.56 -6.51
N GLU A 197 -7.30 -6.96 -7.58
CA GLU A 197 -8.10 -6.08 -8.42
C GLU A 197 -9.58 -6.43 -8.29
N VAL A 198 -10.42 -5.41 -8.08
CA VAL A 198 -11.87 -5.53 -7.98
C VAL A 198 -12.53 -4.59 -8.99
N GLN A 199 -13.20 -5.16 -9.99
CA GLN A 199 -14.04 -4.42 -10.93
C GLN A 199 -15.50 -4.49 -10.47
N SER A 200 -16.12 -3.36 -10.19
CA SER A 200 -17.48 -3.32 -9.64
C SER A 200 -18.15 -1.96 -9.80
N GLU A 201 -19.48 -1.93 -9.85
CA GLU A 201 -20.23 -0.66 -9.71
C GLU A 201 -20.01 0.00 -8.34
N TYR A 202 -19.61 -0.79 -7.35
CA TYR A 202 -19.32 -0.36 -5.97
C TYR A 202 -17.82 -0.13 -5.72
N TYR A 203 -17.02 0.08 -6.77
CA TYR A 203 -15.56 0.22 -6.65
C TYR A 203 -15.12 1.32 -5.67
N GLU A 204 -15.84 2.44 -5.55
CA GLU A 204 -15.50 3.46 -4.54
C GLU A 204 -15.58 2.91 -3.10
N GLY A 205 -16.55 2.04 -2.81
CA GLY A 205 -16.64 1.36 -1.52
C GLY A 205 -15.49 0.38 -1.30
N TRP A 206 -15.10 -0.35 -2.34
CA TRP A 206 -13.92 -1.23 -2.30
C TRP A 206 -12.62 -0.44 -2.10
N TYR A 207 -12.49 0.72 -2.74
CA TYR A 207 -11.37 1.65 -2.54
C TYR A 207 -11.29 2.10 -1.09
N ASP A 208 -12.38 2.65 -0.54
CA ASP A 208 -12.43 3.08 0.86
C ASP A 208 -12.10 1.94 1.83
N PHE A 209 -12.56 0.72 1.52
CA PHE A 209 -12.27 -0.48 2.30
C PHE A 209 -10.78 -0.83 2.29
N PHE A 210 -10.16 -0.95 1.12
CA PHE A 210 -8.74 -1.29 1.02
C PHE A 210 -7.86 -0.18 1.59
N THR A 211 -8.19 1.10 1.39
CA THR A 211 -7.42 2.20 2.00
C THR A 211 -7.45 2.13 3.54
N GLN A 212 -8.55 1.65 4.14
CA GLN A 212 -8.67 1.51 5.60
C GLN A 212 -8.08 0.21 6.15
N ARG A 213 -7.90 -0.84 5.33
CA ARG A 213 -7.57 -2.20 5.83
C ARG A 213 -6.46 -2.95 5.10
N ALA A 214 -6.17 -2.62 3.84
CA ALA A 214 -5.13 -3.29 3.08
C ALA A 214 -3.72 -2.82 3.45
N ASP A 215 -3.62 -1.81 4.31
CA ASP A 215 -2.39 -1.12 4.76
C ASP A 215 -1.44 -0.74 3.60
N GLY A 216 -1.91 -0.79 2.34
CA GLY A 216 -1.09 -0.77 1.13
C GLY A 216 -1.45 0.31 0.09
N THR A 217 -0.83 0.28 -1.09
CA THR A 217 -1.04 1.24 -2.19
C THR A 217 -2.33 0.80 -2.86
N VAL A 218 -3.34 1.64 -2.67
CA VAL A 218 -4.66 1.42 -3.25
C VAL A 218 -4.91 2.50 -4.28
N THR A 219 -5.17 2.08 -5.51
CA THR A 219 -5.53 2.96 -6.62
C THR A 219 -6.93 2.64 -7.11
N LYS A 220 -7.58 3.61 -7.74
CA LYS A 220 -8.85 3.40 -8.45
C LYS A 220 -8.78 3.96 -9.86
N ASP A 221 -9.51 3.32 -10.76
CA ASP A 221 -9.75 3.76 -12.13
C ASP A 221 -11.26 3.97 -12.30
N ASP A 222 -11.69 5.24 -12.29
CA ASP A 222 -13.11 5.60 -12.40
C ASP A 222 -13.70 5.26 -13.79
N ALA A 223 -12.88 5.20 -14.84
CA ALA A 223 -13.32 4.90 -16.21
C ALA A 223 -13.64 3.41 -16.38
N ASN A 224 -12.82 2.56 -15.77
CA ASN A 224 -13.01 1.10 -15.77
C ASN A 224 -13.81 0.58 -14.57
N ARG A 225 -14.09 1.45 -13.59
CA ARG A 225 -14.75 1.15 -12.30
C ARG A 225 -14.01 0.05 -11.55
N THR A 226 -12.72 0.24 -11.39
CA THR A 226 -11.80 -0.74 -10.83
C THR A 226 -11.08 -0.17 -9.61
N THR A 227 -10.86 -1.00 -8.60
CA THR A 227 -9.99 -0.71 -7.45
C THR A 227 -8.88 -1.76 -7.40
N THR A 228 -7.66 -1.33 -7.14
CA THR A 228 -6.48 -2.19 -7.12
C THR A 228 -5.69 -1.96 -5.83
N ALA A 229 -5.45 -3.02 -5.07
CA ALA A 229 -4.54 -3.03 -3.93
C ALA A 229 -3.26 -3.83 -4.28
N ARG A 230 -2.10 -3.30 -3.88
CA ARG A 230 -0.79 -3.91 -4.17
C ARG A 230 -0.04 -4.21 -2.87
N LEU A 231 0.53 -5.40 -2.75
CA LEU A 231 1.37 -5.85 -1.65
C LEU A 231 2.66 -6.44 -2.25
N VAL A 232 3.84 -6.11 -1.73
CA VAL A 232 5.11 -6.56 -2.29
C VAL A 232 5.72 -7.66 -1.47
N VAL A 233 6.22 -8.69 -2.13
CA VAL A 233 6.98 -9.77 -1.49
C VAL A 233 8.37 -9.25 -1.19
N PRO A 234 8.75 -9.10 0.09
CA PRO A 234 10.05 -8.56 0.44
C PRO A 234 11.15 -9.54 0.07
N GLU A 235 12.26 -9.02 -0.41
CA GLU A 235 13.44 -9.82 -0.72
C GLU A 235 14.49 -9.60 0.37
N GLU A 236 15.00 -10.70 0.92
CA GLU A 236 16.12 -10.69 1.85
C GLU A 236 17.40 -10.80 1.04
N VAL A 237 18.29 -9.84 1.23
CA VAL A 237 19.56 -9.75 0.51
C VAL A 237 20.68 -9.95 1.51
N SER A 238 21.43 -11.05 1.36
CA SER A 238 22.55 -11.38 2.23
C SER A 238 23.86 -10.77 1.76
N PHE A 239 24.71 -10.41 2.72
CA PHE A 239 26.04 -9.87 2.47
C PHE A 239 27.14 -10.90 2.75
N ASP A 240 26.98 -12.11 2.21
CA ASP A 240 27.95 -13.20 2.39
C ASP A 240 29.20 -13.07 1.52
N ARG A 241 29.19 -12.16 0.54
CA ARG A 241 30.30 -11.89 -0.38
C ARG A 241 30.61 -10.40 -0.39
N THR A 242 31.83 -10.07 -0.79
CA THR A 242 32.27 -8.69 -0.97
C THR A 242 31.48 -7.98 -2.05
N LEU A 243 31.21 -8.66 -3.16
CA LEU A 243 30.55 -8.08 -4.33
C LEU A 243 29.46 -9.00 -4.86
N ALA A 244 28.30 -8.43 -5.15
CA ALA A 244 27.31 -9.04 -6.00
C ALA A 244 26.92 -8.10 -7.13
N VAL A 245 26.89 -8.60 -8.37
CA VAL A 245 26.50 -7.81 -9.54
C VAL A 245 25.30 -8.42 -10.25
N SER A 246 24.35 -7.57 -10.63
CA SER A 246 23.12 -7.99 -11.32
C SER A 246 23.39 -8.54 -12.72
N LYS A 247 24.39 -7.97 -13.41
CA LYS A 247 24.74 -8.32 -14.79
C LYS A 247 25.64 -9.55 -14.86
N THR A 248 25.34 -10.47 -15.78
CA THR A 248 26.27 -11.57 -16.14
C THR A 248 27.54 -11.00 -16.76
N ASP A 249 28.72 -11.48 -16.33
CA ASP A 249 30.02 -10.90 -16.65
C ASP A 249 30.08 -9.38 -16.30
N GLY A 250 29.40 -9.00 -15.21
CA GLY A 250 29.26 -7.62 -14.75
C GLY A 250 30.46 -7.10 -13.96
N TYR A 251 31.34 -7.97 -13.48
CA TYR A 251 32.56 -7.61 -12.78
C TYR A 251 33.77 -7.67 -13.72
N SER A 252 34.58 -6.63 -13.72
CA SER A 252 35.86 -6.62 -14.42
C SER A 252 36.92 -5.84 -13.65
N HIS A 253 38.16 -6.34 -13.69
CA HIS A 253 39.34 -5.67 -13.14
C HIS A 253 40.45 -5.60 -14.18
N SER A 254 40.96 -4.40 -14.44
CA SER A 254 42.08 -4.16 -15.38
C SER A 254 43.30 -3.50 -14.73
N GLY A 255 43.27 -3.36 -13.41
CA GLY A 255 44.33 -2.76 -12.59
C GLY A 255 45.44 -3.73 -12.19
N LYS A 256 46.00 -3.53 -10.99
CA LYS A 256 46.96 -4.47 -10.41
C LYS A 256 46.29 -5.80 -10.06
N LYS A 257 46.81 -6.88 -10.64
CA LYS A 257 46.32 -8.25 -10.44
C LYS A 257 46.18 -8.68 -8.97
N GLU A 258 47.02 -8.18 -8.06
CA GLU A 258 46.90 -8.48 -6.62
C GLU A 258 45.65 -7.90 -5.94
N ASN A 259 44.96 -6.96 -6.59
CA ASN A 259 43.73 -6.35 -6.11
C ASN A 259 42.47 -6.89 -6.80
N GLU A 260 42.63 -7.80 -7.77
CA GLU A 260 41.51 -8.47 -8.42
C GLU A 260 40.83 -9.40 -7.40
N LEU A 261 39.51 -9.26 -7.22
CA LEU A 261 38.70 -10.16 -6.40
C LEU A 261 38.85 -11.62 -6.86
N SER A 262 38.91 -12.54 -5.91
CA SER A 262 38.94 -13.97 -6.21
C SER A 262 37.54 -14.48 -6.56
N GLU A 263 37.44 -15.58 -7.30
CA GLU A 263 36.16 -16.20 -7.75
C GLU A 263 35.18 -16.55 -6.60
N GLY A 264 35.65 -16.59 -5.34
CA GLY A 264 34.80 -16.79 -4.16
C GLY A 264 34.28 -15.50 -3.51
N ASP A 265 34.87 -14.35 -3.84
CA ASP A 265 34.60 -13.07 -3.19
C ASP A 265 33.48 -12.28 -3.90
N TYR A 266 33.06 -12.74 -5.08
CA TYR A 266 31.99 -12.10 -5.85
C TYR A 266 30.99 -13.10 -6.45
N VAL A 267 29.80 -12.61 -6.82
CA VAL A 267 28.79 -13.33 -7.60
C VAL A 267 28.26 -12.44 -8.72
N GLU A 268 27.91 -13.03 -9.86
CA GLU A 268 27.42 -12.30 -11.04
C GLU A 268 26.13 -12.92 -11.57
N GLY A 269 25.28 -12.09 -12.19
CA GLY A 269 24.02 -12.54 -12.78
C GLY A 269 22.94 -12.88 -11.75
N GLU A 270 23.11 -12.42 -10.51
CA GLU A 270 22.07 -12.49 -9.49
C GLU A 270 21.01 -11.43 -9.77
N ARG A 271 19.81 -11.59 -9.22
CA ARG A 271 18.76 -10.58 -9.32
C ARG A 271 18.57 -9.93 -7.97
N PHE A 272 18.55 -8.61 -7.98
CA PHE A 272 18.32 -7.79 -6.80
C PHE A 272 17.19 -6.80 -7.11
N PRO A 273 16.26 -6.59 -6.16
CA PRO A 273 15.15 -5.68 -6.35
C PRO A 273 15.62 -4.22 -6.39
N SER A 274 14.99 -3.38 -7.21
CA SER A 274 15.30 -1.94 -7.21
C SER A 274 14.98 -1.32 -5.84
N PRO A 275 15.89 -0.50 -5.26
CA PRO A 275 15.61 0.23 -4.02
C PRO A 275 14.75 1.47 -4.24
N GLU A 276 14.44 1.86 -5.47
CA GLU A 276 13.73 3.12 -5.82
C GLU A 276 12.50 3.38 -4.94
N SER A 277 11.63 2.38 -4.80
CA SER A 277 10.40 2.54 -4.01
C SER A 277 10.70 2.63 -2.51
N LEU A 278 11.66 1.86 -2.00
CA LEU A 278 12.11 1.98 -0.61
C LEU A 278 12.71 3.36 -0.34
N ILE A 279 13.51 3.89 -1.26
CA ILE A 279 14.14 5.21 -1.13
C ILE A 279 13.09 6.32 -1.14
N ALA A 280 12.17 6.31 -2.12
CA ALA A 280 11.10 7.30 -2.22
C ALA A 280 10.25 7.41 -0.95
N ASP A 281 10.03 6.29 -0.27
CA ASP A 281 9.29 6.24 1.00
C ASP A 281 10.02 6.88 2.14
N GLN A 282 11.29 6.51 2.28
CA GLN A 282 12.10 6.96 3.39
C GLN A 282 12.34 8.45 3.25
N ILE A 283 12.42 8.95 2.01
CA ILE A 283 12.38 10.38 1.68
C ILE A 283 11.05 11.02 2.10
N ALA A 284 9.90 10.44 1.73
CA ALA A 284 8.58 10.99 2.09
C ALA A 284 8.33 10.98 3.61
N ALA A 285 8.79 9.95 4.32
CA ALA A 285 8.73 9.87 5.77
C ALA A 285 9.67 10.91 6.42
N ALA A 286 10.90 11.02 5.91
CA ALA A 286 11.90 11.96 6.40
C ALA A 286 11.48 13.43 6.20
N GLU A 287 10.71 13.75 5.16
CA GLU A 287 10.11 15.08 5.01
C GLU A 287 9.18 15.44 6.19
N GLY A 288 8.43 14.45 6.69
CA GLY A 288 7.51 14.62 7.81
C GLY A 288 8.18 14.70 9.19
N ASP A 289 9.29 13.98 9.37
CA ASP A 289 10.04 13.85 10.63
C ASP A 289 11.41 14.57 10.59
N ASN A 290 11.56 15.59 9.76
CA ASN A 290 12.83 16.27 9.48
C ASN A 290 13.45 16.98 10.71
N ASP A 291 14.65 16.55 11.10
CA ASP A 291 15.48 17.06 12.19
C ASP A 291 16.57 18.05 11.74
N ASN A 292 16.65 18.48 10.48
CA ASN A 292 17.69 19.42 10.01
C ASN A 292 17.83 20.69 10.87
N GLY A 293 16.77 21.12 11.55
CA GLY A 293 16.78 22.29 12.44
C GLY A 293 17.40 22.05 13.83
N THR A 294 17.75 20.81 14.18
CA THR A 294 18.35 20.46 15.48
C THR A 294 19.86 20.75 15.51
N GLU A 295 20.52 20.67 14.37
CA GLU A 295 21.97 20.84 14.23
C GLU A 295 22.31 22.09 13.41
N SER A 296 23.17 22.96 13.95
CA SER A 296 23.49 24.24 13.27
C SER A 296 24.34 24.09 12.01
N CYS A 297 25.03 22.95 11.85
CA CYS A 297 25.86 22.65 10.69
C CYS A 297 25.07 21.96 9.56
N VAL A 298 23.79 21.62 9.79
CA VAL A 298 22.91 21.07 8.76
C VAL A 298 22.14 22.22 8.11
N VAL A 299 22.33 22.40 6.81
CA VAL A 299 21.75 23.47 6.01
C VAL A 299 20.91 22.90 4.87
N ALA A 300 20.15 23.73 4.17
CA ALA A 300 19.26 23.25 3.10
C ALA A 300 19.99 22.55 1.94
N SER A 301 21.29 22.83 1.75
CA SER A 301 22.14 22.24 0.70
C SER A 301 23.00 21.08 1.19
N GLY A 302 22.83 20.59 2.43
CA GLY A 302 23.64 19.49 2.96
C GLY A 302 24.28 19.79 4.31
N PHE A 303 25.48 19.26 4.52
CA PHE A 303 26.25 19.37 5.75
C PHE A 303 27.40 20.38 5.56
N ASP A 304 27.42 21.44 6.36
CA ASP A 304 28.40 22.54 6.26
C ASP A 304 29.18 22.67 7.57
N GLY A 305 30.37 22.05 7.59
CA GLY A 305 31.32 22.13 8.69
C GLY A 305 30.93 21.33 9.93
N CYS A 306 30.37 20.12 9.75
CA CYS A 306 30.00 19.21 10.84
C CYS A 306 31.19 18.39 11.40
N GLU A 307 32.36 19.03 11.53
CA GLU A 307 33.67 18.38 11.71
C GLU A 307 33.96 17.97 13.17
N THR A 308 33.19 18.46 14.14
CA THR A 308 33.62 18.39 15.55
C THR A 308 33.03 17.20 16.30
N THR A 309 33.87 16.36 16.90
CA THR A 309 33.43 15.36 17.87
C THR A 309 32.71 16.02 19.06
N GLY A 310 31.63 15.41 19.56
CA GLY A 310 30.83 15.97 20.65
C GLY A 310 29.77 16.98 20.17
N SER A 311 29.80 18.24 20.66
CA SER A 311 28.70 19.21 20.48
C SER A 311 28.58 19.87 19.10
N GLY A 312 29.20 19.30 18.07
CA GLY A 312 29.00 19.70 16.68
C GLY A 312 29.22 18.55 15.71
N ALA A 313 29.03 17.32 16.21
CA ALA A 313 28.78 16.15 15.39
C ALA A 313 27.26 16.06 15.21
N VAL A 314 26.84 15.51 14.09
CA VAL A 314 25.42 15.34 13.78
C VAL A 314 24.88 14.21 14.66
N GLY A 315 23.97 14.52 15.58
CA GLY A 315 23.38 13.53 16.49
C GLY A 315 22.37 12.61 15.81
N SER A 316 21.87 11.62 16.56
CA SER A 316 20.76 10.74 16.14
C SER A 316 19.53 11.54 15.71
N GLY A 317 18.91 11.15 14.61
CA GLY A 317 17.77 11.87 14.03
C GLY A 317 17.58 11.57 12.54
N VAL A 318 16.62 12.26 11.94
CA VAL A 318 16.27 12.11 10.52
C VAL A 318 16.60 13.40 9.76
N TYR A 319 17.60 13.35 8.88
CA TYR A 319 18.05 14.50 8.10
C TYR A 319 17.57 14.39 6.65
N TYR A 320 16.80 15.37 6.21
CA TYR A 320 16.11 15.34 4.91
C TYR A 320 16.55 16.48 3.99
N PHE A 321 16.87 16.14 2.74
CA PHE A 321 17.22 17.07 1.68
C PHE A 321 16.34 16.80 0.46
N GLY A 322 15.48 17.77 0.11
CA GLY A 322 14.53 17.64 -1.01
C GLY A 322 15.14 17.86 -2.40
N GLY A 323 16.44 17.65 -2.52
CA GLY A 323 17.28 17.86 -3.70
C GLY A 323 18.69 17.38 -3.37
N ASP A 324 19.67 17.81 -4.15
CA ASP A 324 21.07 17.46 -3.93
C ASP A 324 21.56 17.94 -2.55
N ALA A 325 22.44 17.15 -1.94
CA ALA A 325 23.07 17.44 -0.66
C ALA A 325 24.58 17.28 -0.75
N ASP A 326 25.30 18.35 -0.39
CA ASP A 326 26.75 18.42 -0.39
C ASP A 326 27.30 18.26 1.02
N VAL A 327 28.46 17.62 1.14
CA VAL A 327 29.31 17.70 2.34
C VAL A 327 30.37 18.77 2.10
N THR A 328 30.39 19.82 2.91
CA THR A 328 31.39 20.89 2.89
C THR A 328 32.17 20.90 4.20
N GLY A 329 33.47 20.59 4.16
CA GLY A 329 34.23 20.25 5.36
C GLY A 329 33.92 18.83 5.84
N ASP A 330 34.67 18.33 6.81
CA ASP A 330 34.48 16.97 7.33
C ASP A 330 33.11 16.82 8.04
N LEU A 331 32.58 15.60 8.04
CA LEU A 331 31.29 15.25 8.64
C LEU A 331 31.47 14.14 9.66
N THR A 332 31.02 14.38 10.90
CA THR A 332 30.97 13.35 11.93
C THR A 332 29.53 13.08 12.36
N PHE A 333 29.10 11.82 12.32
CA PHE A 333 27.85 11.36 12.90
C PHE A 333 28.09 10.79 14.30
N ASN A 334 27.35 11.28 15.29
CA ASN A 334 27.31 10.71 16.63
C ASN A 334 26.06 9.85 16.80
N THR A 335 26.27 8.54 16.92
CA THR A 335 25.17 7.58 17.04
C THR A 335 24.96 7.08 18.48
N THR A 336 25.47 7.80 19.50
CA THR A 336 25.32 7.39 20.91
C THR A 336 23.85 7.28 21.33
N ASP A 337 23.02 8.25 20.92
CA ASP A 337 21.65 8.39 21.40
C ASP A 337 20.60 7.70 20.51
N GLY A 338 21.02 7.14 19.37
CA GLY A 338 20.15 6.43 18.43
C GLY A 338 20.73 6.35 17.02
N ASP A 339 19.92 5.84 16.09
CA ASP A 339 20.26 5.78 14.67
C ASP A 339 20.22 7.17 14.02
N VAL A 340 20.93 7.30 12.91
CA VAL A 340 20.87 8.47 12.01
C VAL A 340 20.33 8.02 10.67
N VAL A 341 19.36 8.76 10.14
CA VAL A 341 18.84 8.59 8.78
C VAL A 341 19.20 9.83 7.98
N VAL A 342 19.75 9.64 6.78
CA VAL A 342 20.03 10.69 5.81
C VAL A 342 19.23 10.38 4.55
N ALA A 343 18.24 11.21 4.24
CA ALA A 343 17.36 11.04 3.08
C ALA A 343 17.57 12.18 2.08
N VAL A 344 17.99 11.85 0.86
CA VAL A 344 18.37 12.81 -0.19
C VAL A 344 17.54 12.53 -1.45
N ASP A 345 16.66 13.46 -1.81
CA ASP A 345 15.87 13.42 -3.06
C ASP A 345 16.66 14.02 -4.23
N GLY A 346 17.88 13.53 -4.41
CA GLY A 346 18.87 14.01 -5.37
C GLY A 346 20.21 13.31 -5.19
N ASP A 347 21.27 13.94 -5.65
CA ASP A 347 22.65 13.43 -5.49
C ASP A 347 23.20 13.75 -4.11
N PHE A 348 23.97 12.82 -3.53
CA PHE A 348 24.72 13.04 -2.29
C PHE A 348 26.21 13.11 -2.61
N ASP A 349 26.76 14.32 -2.61
CA ASP A 349 28.15 14.60 -2.95
C ASP A 349 28.98 14.79 -1.67
N ILE A 350 29.85 13.82 -1.37
CA ILE A 350 30.79 13.91 -0.26
C ILE A 350 31.99 14.81 -0.63
N GLY A 351 32.25 15.01 -1.92
CA GLY A 351 33.38 15.76 -2.43
C GLY A 351 34.71 15.16 -1.97
N GLU A 352 35.60 16.02 -1.47
CA GLU A 352 36.95 15.66 -0.99
C GLU A 352 37.02 15.53 0.54
N ASN A 353 35.88 15.44 1.23
CA ASN A 353 35.79 15.56 2.69
C ASN A 353 35.63 14.19 3.39
N ASP A 354 36.13 14.08 4.62
CA ASP A 354 36.01 12.85 5.39
C ASP A 354 34.63 12.73 6.05
N VAL A 355 34.10 11.51 6.10
CA VAL A 355 32.87 11.18 6.84
C VAL A 355 33.19 10.12 7.89
N THR A 356 32.87 10.38 9.15
CA THR A 356 33.13 9.46 10.26
C THR A 356 31.86 9.12 11.00
N VAL A 357 31.58 7.84 11.18
CA VAL A 357 30.50 7.35 12.05
C VAL A 357 31.09 6.93 13.39
N GLU A 358 30.80 7.71 14.44
CA GLU A 358 31.25 7.47 15.80
C GLU A 358 30.21 6.71 16.66
N ASP A 359 30.70 6.16 17.76
CA ASP A 359 29.98 5.50 18.86
C ASP A 359 29.29 4.16 18.52
N GLY A 360 29.90 3.08 19.03
CA GLY A 360 29.89 1.69 18.55
C GLY A 360 28.61 0.85 18.42
N THR A 361 27.38 1.38 18.41
CA THR A 361 26.18 0.53 18.49
C THR A 361 25.04 0.79 17.51
N ASN A 362 24.78 2.04 17.12
CA ASN A 362 23.64 2.39 16.28
C ASN A 362 24.10 2.70 14.84
N ASN A 363 23.18 2.77 13.89
CA ASN A 363 23.51 2.81 12.47
C ASN A 363 23.36 4.22 11.89
N VAL A 364 24.07 4.46 10.78
CA VAL A 364 23.78 5.53 9.84
C VAL A 364 23.28 4.90 8.55
N THR A 365 22.07 5.28 8.14
CA THR A 365 21.42 4.77 6.93
C THR A 365 21.13 5.91 5.97
N TYR A 366 21.56 5.75 4.72
CA TYR A 366 21.40 6.74 3.66
C TYR A 366 20.39 6.23 2.64
N TYR A 367 19.43 7.07 2.28
CA TYR A 367 18.47 6.83 1.19
C TYR A 367 18.66 7.92 0.14
N ILE A 368 19.31 7.57 -0.98
CA ILE A 368 19.77 8.52 -2.00
C ILE A 368 19.05 8.22 -3.30
N ASN A 369 18.15 9.14 -3.73
CA ASN A 369 17.36 8.98 -4.94
C ASN A 369 18.18 9.20 -6.23
N GLY A 370 19.30 9.92 -6.14
CA GLY A 370 20.27 10.09 -7.21
C GLY A 370 21.51 9.22 -7.00
N SER A 371 22.67 9.85 -7.17
CA SER A 371 23.99 9.22 -7.10
C SER A 371 24.73 9.51 -5.79
N LEU A 372 25.59 8.58 -5.37
CA LEU A 372 26.55 8.77 -4.29
C LEU A 372 27.93 9.07 -4.88
N ASP A 373 28.42 10.28 -4.65
CA ASP A 373 29.65 10.78 -5.26
C ASP A 373 30.75 11.11 -4.25
N MET A 374 31.98 10.79 -4.64
CA MET A 374 33.20 11.02 -3.87
C MET A 374 34.33 11.41 -4.85
N GLN A 375 35.06 12.48 -4.56
CA GLN A 375 36.15 12.98 -5.40
C GLN A 375 37.43 13.17 -4.60
N GLY A 376 38.60 12.99 -5.22
CA GLY A 376 39.88 13.14 -4.52
C GLY A 376 40.19 11.94 -3.63
N ASP A 377 40.56 12.20 -2.37
CA ASP A 377 40.99 11.15 -1.42
C ASP A 377 40.19 11.12 -0.09
N PRO A 378 38.85 11.26 -0.09
CA PRO A 378 38.05 11.26 1.13
C PRO A 378 38.02 9.89 1.78
N THR A 379 37.85 9.86 3.10
CA THR A 379 37.67 8.65 3.90
C THR A 379 36.29 8.66 4.56
N VAL A 380 35.44 7.72 4.15
CA VAL A 380 34.20 7.37 4.83
C VAL A 380 34.46 6.17 5.71
N SER A 381 34.48 6.36 7.02
CA SER A 381 34.91 5.35 8.00
C SER A 381 33.88 5.05 9.07
N VAL A 382 33.88 3.79 9.51
CA VAL A 382 33.03 3.27 10.58
C VAL A 382 33.75 2.11 11.27
N ASP A 383 33.47 1.86 12.54
CA ASP A 383 34.11 0.76 13.29
C ASP A 383 33.64 -0.64 12.86
N SER A 384 32.45 -0.76 12.25
CA SER A 384 31.92 -1.95 11.60
C SER A 384 31.12 -1.55 10.38
N ALA A 385 31.46 -2.10 9.20
CA ALA A 385 30.77 -1.79 7.95
C ALA A 385 29.24 -2.03 8.02
N SER A 386 28.78 -2.94 8.88
CA SER A 386 27.34 -3.22 9.08
C SER A 386 26.53 -2.02 9.58
N ARG A 387 27.19 -1.00 10.13
CA ARG A 387 26.55 0.19 10.72
C ARG A 387 26.41 1.36 9.75
N ASN A 388 26.96 1.25 8.54
CA ASN A 388 27.00 2.33 7.58
C ASN A 388 26.40 1.82 6.26
N VAL A 389 25.11 2.08 6.04
CA VAL A 389 24.32 1.43 4.97
C VAL A 389 23.79 2.46 3.98
N PHE A 390 24.15 2.31 2.71
CA PHE A 390 23.74 3.21 1.63
C PHE A 390 22.78 2.50 0.69
N TYR A 391 21.56 3.02 0.57
CA TYR A 391 20.62 2.68 -0.49
C TYR A 391 20.73 3.76 -1.57
N VAL A 392 21.17 3.39 -2.77
CA VAL A 392 21.44 4.33 -3.86
C VAL A 392 20.68 3.90 -5.11
N ASN A 393 19.93 4.82 -5.69
CA ASN A 393 19.03 4.50 -6.80
C ASN A 393 19.73 4.57 -8.18
N GLU A 394 20.60 5.57 -8.41
CA GLU A 394 21.21 5.82 -9.72
C GLU A 394 22.69 5.40 -9.78
N GLY A 395 23.61 6.29 -9.40
CA GLY A 395 25.06 6.10 -9.57
C GLY A 395 25.82 5.89 -8.26
N PHE A 396 26.94 5.16 -8.32
CA PHE A 396 27.89 5.06 -7.22
C PHE A 396 29.30 5.31 -7.76
N LEU A 397 29.99 6.33 -7.24
CA LEU A 397 31.25 6.84 -7.76
C LEU A 397 31.15 7.32 -9.23
N ASP A 398 29.97 7.82 -9.62
CA ASP A 398 29.63 8.22 -11.00
C ASP A 398 30.15 9.64 -11.30
N GLY A 399 31.46 9.74 -11.52
CA GLY A 399 32.09 11.05 -11.71
C GLY A 399 33.53 11.13 -11.25
N SER A 400 34.09 10.02 -10.74
CA SER A 400 35.52 9.93 -10.41
C SER A 400 36.38 10.10 -11.68
N GLY A 401 36.66 11.35 -12.01
CA GLY A 401 37.57 11.78 -13.06
C GLY A 401 38.99 11.31 -12.76
N GLY A 402 39.27 10.03 -12.98
CA GLY A 402 40.58 9.46 -13.25
C GLY A 402 41.57 9.28 -12.09
N ASP A 403 41.61 10.14 -11.06
CA ASP A 403 42.87 10.26 -10.28
C ASP A 403 42.74 10.14 -8.74
N GLY A 404 41.54 10.03 -8.17
CA GLY A 404 41.32 9.95 -6.72
C GLY A 404 41.50 8.55 -6.09
N SER A 405 41.74 8.50 -4.78
CA SER A 405 41.88 7.27 -3.96
C SER A 405 40.90 7.25 -2.77
N PRO A 406 39.57 7.41 -2.99
CA PRO A 406 38.60 7.45 -1.91
C PRO A 406 38.55 6.12 -1.15
N THR A 407 38.29 6.18 0.15
CA THR A 407 38.03 5.00 0.99
C THR A 407 36.60 5.01 1.49
N LEU A 408 35.90 3.89 1.35
CA LEU A 408 34.54 3.71 1.85
C LEU A 408 34.44 2.42 2.66
N GLU A 409 34.06 2.54 3.92
CA GLU A 409 33.74 1.42 4.81
C GLU A 409 32.21 1.37 5.04
N GLY A 410 31.54 0.31 4.57
CA GLY A 410 30.09 0.22 4.65
C GLY A 410 29.45 -0.82 3.72
N VAL A 411 28.12 -0.82 3.72
CA VAL A 411 27.28 -1.57 2.80
C VAL A 411 26.72 -0.62 1.76
N VAL A 412 26.89 -0.93 0.47
CA VAL A 412 26.25 -0.18 -0.62
C VAL A 412 25.30 -1.08 -1.38
N TYR A 413 24.02 -0.73 -1.34
CA TYR A 413 22.94 -1.37 -2.07
C TYR A 413 22.48 -0.45 -3.22
N ALA A 414 23.05 -0.69 -4.40
CA ALA A 414 22.83 0.09 -5.60
C ALA A 414 22.64 -0.81 -6.84
N PRO A 415 21.69 -1.78 -6.83
CA PRO A 415 21.58 -2.82 -7.86
C PRO A 415 21.27 -2.32 -9.27
N ASN A 416 20.91 -1.03 -9.41
CA ASN A 416 20.68 -0.33 -10.67
C ASN A 416 21.96 0.36 -11.21
N ALA A 417 22.98 0.54 -10.38
CA ALA A 417 24.16 1.35 -10.70
C ALA A 417 25.21 0.59 -11.52
N ASP A 418 25.62 1.18 -12.64
CA ASP A 418 26.79 0.74 -13.41
C ASP A 418 28.03 1.51 -12.94
N VAL A 419 28.89 0.84 -12.18
CA VAL A 419 30.04 1.49 -11.55
C VAL A 419 31.29 1.33 -12.40
N GLU A 420 31.85 2.43 -12.90
CA GLU A 420 33.15 2.46 -13.57
C GLU A 420 34.12 3.36 -12.82
N THR A 421 35.17 2.79 -12.23
CA THR A 421 36.21 3.55 -11.53
C THR A 421 37.56 3.45 -12.23
N ASN A 422 38.14 4.62 -12.50
CA ASN A 422 39.47 4.75 -13.10
C ASN A 422 40.58 5.03 -12.07
N GLY A 423 40.21 5.44 -10.85
CA GLY A 423 41.11 5.80 -9.76
C GLY A 423 41.63 4.62 -8.95
N ASN A 424 41.91 4.86 -7.66
CA ASN A 424 42.41 3.85 -6.73
C ASN A 424 41.52 3.72 -5.47
N PRO A 425 40.20 3.55 -5.61
CA PRO A 425 39.32 3.47 -4.45
C PRO A 425 39.65 2.25 -3.57
N THR A 426 39.46 2.38 -2.26
CA THR A 426 39.46 1.25 -1.32
C THR A 426 38.05 1.08 -0.75
N LEU A 427 37.37 0.02 -1.19
CA LEU A 427 36.01 -0.30 -0.81
C LEU A 427 36.02 -1.45 0.18
N ARG A 428 35.51 -1.26 1.40
CA ARG A 428 35.51 -2.26 2.47
C ARG A 428 34.11 -2.52 2.98
N GLY A 429 33.65 -3.76 2.86
CA GLY A 429 32.31 -4.16 3.26
C GLY A 429 31.65 -5.05 2.22
N ALA A 430 30.39 -4.73 1.87
CA ALA A 430 29.63 -5.46 0.87
C ALA A 430 28.94 -4.51 -0.12
N PHE A 431 29.05 -4.84 -1.40
CA PHE A 431 28.61 -3.98 -2.50
C PHE A 431 27.69 -4.76 -3.42
N ILE A 432 26.51 -4.21 -3.67
CA ILE A 432 25.52 -4.75 -4.61
C ILE A 432 25.28 -3.71 -5.68
N THR A 433 25.62 -4.03 -6.92
CA THR A 433 25.59 -3.09 -8.06
C THR A 433 25.03 -3.76 -9.32
N ASN A 434 24.67 -3.00 -10.36
CA ASN A 434 24.34 -3.62 -11.65
C ASN A 434 25.60 -4.20 -12.31
N SER A 435 26.69 -3.42 -12.31
CA SER A 435 28.02 -3.84 -12.76
C SER A 435 29.12 -3.08 -12.04
N LEU A 436 30.32 -3.66 -11.97
CA LEU A 436 31.51 -3.02 -11.41
C LEU A 436 32.71 -3.25 -12.33
N SER A 437 33.20 -2.17 -12.95
CA SER A 437 34.46 -2.14 -13.67
C SER A 437 35.49 -1.31 -12.93
N THR A 438 36.59 -1.97 -12.56
CA THR A 438 37.69 -1.34 -11.83
C THR A 438 38.96 -1.28 -12.69
N LYS A 439 39.61 -0.10 -12.68
CA LYS A 439 40.96 0.09 -13.25
C LYS A 439 41.94 0.52 -12.15
N GLY A 440 43.12 0.99 -12.54
CA GLY A 440 44.09 1.57 -11.61
C GLY A 440 44.56 0.60 -10.52
N ASN A 441 44.53 1.05 -9.26
CA ASN A 441 44.83 0.24 -8.07
C ASN A 441 43.61 0.12 -7.14
N ALA A 442 42.40 0.16 -7.69
CA ALA A 442 41.17 -0.09 -6.93
C ALA A 442 41.29 -1.38 -6.11
N LYS A 443 40.75 -1.39 -4.89
CA LYS A 443 40.67 -2.53 -3.97
C LYS A 443 39.27 -2.67 -3.45
N VAL A 444 38.80 -3.91 -3.38
CA VAL A 444 37.52 -4.25 -2.76
C VAL A 444 37.80 -5.37 -1.76
N GLU A 445 37.47 -5.16 -0.48
CA GLU A 445 37.79 -6.06 0.63
C GLU A 445 36.51 -6.37 1.42
N TYR A 446 36.31 -7.63 1.80
CA TYR A 446 35.19 -8.02 2.64
C TYR A 446 35.41 -7.56 4.09
N ASP A 447 34.35 -7.09 4.74
CA ASP A 447 34.34 -6.90 6.19
C ASP A 447 33.62 -8.10 6.85
N GLU A 448 34.36 -8.89 7.63
CA GLU A 448 33.84 -10.08 8.33
C GLU A 448 32.69 -9.76 9.32
N SER A 449 32.51 -8.49 9.72
CA SER A 449 31.36 -8.08 10.53
C SER A 449 30.02 -8.18 9.79
N LEU A 450 30.04 -8.31 8.46
CA LEU A 450 28.85 -8.49 7.62
C LEU A 450 28.37 -9.94 7.49
N LYS A 451 29.11 -10.88 8.06
CA LYS A 451 28.79 -12.30 7.91
C LYS A 451 27.45 -12.66 8.55
N GLY A 452 26.51 -13.16 7.75
CA GLY A 452 25.15 -13.45 8.18
C GLY A 452 24.30 -12.21 8.44
N GLN A 453 24.75 -11.02 8.01
CA GLN A 453 23.91 -9.84 7.92
C GLN A 453 23.09 -9.90 6.63
N GLU A 454 21.84 -9.47 6.76
CA GLU A 454 20.88 -9.41 5.68
C GLU A 454 20.16 -8.07 5.77
N ILE A 455 19.88 -7.46 4.62
CA ILE A 455 18.91 -6.37 4.53
C ILE A 455 17.63 -6.90 3.92
N ARG A 456 16.53 -6.26 4.31
CA ARG A 456 15.22 -6.56 3.79
C ARG A 456 14.78 -5.43 2.87
N ILE A 457 14.63 -5.73 1.58
CA ILE A 457 14.09 -4.79 0.62
C ILE A 457 12.58 -5.00 0.56
N THR A 458 11.85 -4.06 1.13
CA THR A 458 10.40 -3.96 0.95
C THR A 458 10.11 -3.13 -0.29
N GLY A 459 8.97 -3.36 -0.93
CA GLY A 459 8.43 -2.34 -1.81
C GLY A 459 8.22 -1.03 -1.03
N GLY A 460 8.12 0.08 -1.73
CA GLY A 460 7.87 1.40 -1.14
C GLY A 460 6.48 1.57 -0.51
N SER A 461 5.90 2.76 -0.60
CA SER A 461 4.96 3.23 0.43
C SER A 461 3.59 2.83 -0.01
N GLY A 462 2.94 2.13 0.90
CA GLY A 462 1.79 1.30 0.56
C GLY A 462 2.18 -0.01 -0.15
N GLN A 463 3.44 -0.29 -0.46
CA GLN A 463 3.83 -1.64 -0.90
C GLN A 463 4.14 -2.53 0.29
N ASN A 464 3.09 -2.73 1.08
CA ASN A 464 3.13 -3.55 2.26
C ASN A 464 3.75 -4.93 2.01
N PRO A 465 4.62 -5.39 2.92
CA PRO A 465 5.25 -6.68 2.80
C PRO A 465 4.23 -7.82 2.83
N ILE A 466 4.30 -8.75 1.89
CA ILE A 466 3.54 -10.00 1.92
C ILE A 466 4.45 -11.21 1.74
N THR A 467 4.42 -12.12 2.70
CA THR A 467 5.16 -13.38 2.66
C THR A 467 4.23 -14.56 2.43
N TYR A 468 2.98 -14.47 2.91
CA TYR A 468 2.01 -15.56 2.80
C TYR A 468 0.72 -15.09 2.14
N LEU A 469 0.28 -15.80 1.10
CA LEU A 469 -0.97 -15.56 0.39
C LEU A 469 -1.87 -16.79 0.46
N HIS A 470 -3.05 -16.61 1.04
CA HIS A 470 -4.11 -17.60 1.12
C HIS A 470 -5.38 -17.06 0.48
N VAL A 471 -5.68 -17.54 -0.73
CA VAL A 471 -6.91 -17.22 -1.45
C VAL A 471 -7.80 -18.46 -1.46
N SER A 472 -9.10 -18.28 -1.25
CA SER A 472 -10.10 -19.34 -1.41
C SER A 472 -11.36 -18.79 -2.05
N GLU A 473 -12.08 -19.63 -2.78
CA GLU A 473 -13.41 -19.30 -3.29
C GLU A 473 -14.46 -20.07 -2.48
N ASN A 474 -15.53 -19.37 -2.10
CA ASN A 474 -16.66 -19.94 -1.41
C ASN A 474 -17.94 -19.59 -2.16
N VAL A 475 -18.54 -20.59 -2.80
CA VAL A 475 -19.77 -20.42 -3.56
C VAL A 475 -20.98 -20.60 -2.64
N VAL A 476 -21.83 -19.59 -2.63
CA VAL A 476 -23.01 -19.50 -1.79
C VAL A 476 -24.24 -19.32 -2.68
N GLU A 477 -25.14 -20.29 -2.62
CA GLU A 477 -26.42 -20.26 -3.34
C GLU A 477 -27.50 -19.60 -2.47
N VAL A 478 -28.18 -18.60 -3.03
CA VAL A 478 -29.32 -17.90 -2.43
C VAL A 478 -30.60 -18.42 -3.09
N ASP A 479 -31.49 -18.99 -2.26
CA ASP A 479 -32.76 -19.57 -2.68
C ASP A 479 -33.90 -18.86 -1.94
N PHE A 480 -34.68 -18.05 -2.66
CA PHE A 480 -35.76 -17.24 -2.10
C PHE A 480 -37.04 -18.05 -1.92
N ASP A 481 -37.81 -17.71 -0.89
CA ASP A 481 -39.14 -18.30 -0.69
C ASP A 481 -40.11 -17.84 -1.78
N ARG A 482 -41.03 -18.72 -2.19
CA ARG A 482 -42.05 -18.48 -3.22
C ARG A 482 -43.36 -17.90 -2.70
#